data_AF-A0A950A757-F1
#
_entry.id   AF-A0A950A757-F1
#
_cell.length_a   1.000
_cell.length_b   1.000
_cell.length_c   1.000
_cell.angle_alpha   90.00
_cell.angle_beta   90.00
_cell.angle_gamma   90.00
#
_symmetry.space_group_name_H-M   'P 1'
#
loop_
_entity.id
_entity.type
_entity.pdbx_description
1 polymer ?
#
loop_
_entity_poly.entity_id
_entity_poly.type
_entity_poly.pdbx_seq_one_letter_code
_entity_poly.pdbx_strand_id
1 'polypeptide(L)' 'EHVDSDYASVIVAAKRARQINSYYHNLGEGTFDEFPPPMVETRSKNYLTIALEEVAQGKLKYHYR' A
#
# COMPACT_ATOMS: atom_id res chain seq x y z
N GLU A 1 -7.29 -12.99 -10.44
CA GLU A 1 -6.67 -13.29 -9.13
C GLU A 1 -5.41 -12.46 -9.03
N HIS A 2 -5.29 -11.60 -8.01
CA HIS A 2 -4.34 -10.46 -8.03
C HIS A 2 -3.01 -10.70 -7.33
N VAL A 3 -2.74 -11.89 -6.83
CA VAL A 3 -1.44 -12.29 -6.28
C VAL A 3 -1.30 -13.80 -6.43
N ASP A 4 -0.17 -14.30 -6.91
CA ASP A 4 0.06 -15.71 -7.28
C ASP A 4 0.06 -16.67 -6.07
N SER A 5 0.10 -16.15 -4.83
CA SER A 5 0.11 -16.91 -3.59
C SER A 5 -0.40 -16.07 -2.41
N ASP A 6 -1.08 -16.70 -1.45
CA ASP A 6 -1.52 -16.05 -0.20
C ASP A 6 -0.33 -15.41 0.56
N TYR A 7 0.83 -16.07 0.56
CA TYR A 7 2.04 -15.53 1.17
C TYR A 7 2.54 -14.27 0.48
N ALA A 8 2.49 -14.25 -0.84
CA ALA A 8 2.85 -13.07 -1.61
C ALA A 8 1.86 -11.92 -1.34
N SER A 9 0.58 -12.21 -1.15
CA SER A 9 -0.43 -11.19 -0.83
C SER A 9 -0.14 -10.50 0.50
N VAL A 10 0.20 -11.28 1.53
CA VAL A 10 0.58 -10.75 2.85
C VAL A 10 1.84 -9.88 2.75
N ILE A 11 2.86 -10.32 2.02
CA ILE A 11 4.11 -9.58 1.87
C ILE A 11 3.89 -8.26 1.11
N VAL A 12 3.10 -8.28 0.04
CA VAL A 12 2.79 -7.09 -0.77
C VAL A 12 1.98 -6.09 0.05
N ALA A 13 0.93 -6.53 0.74
CA ALA A 13 0.13 -5.68 1.61
C ALA A 13 0.98 -5.06 2.73
N ALA A 14 1.85 -5.85 3.38
CA ALA A 14 2.72 -5.36 4.44
C ALA A 14 3.74 -4.31 3.95
N LYS A 15 4.36 -4.54 2.79
CA LYS A 15 5.29 -3.57 2.18
C LYS A 15 4.56 -2.28 1.82
N ARG A 16 3.37 -2.38 1.21
CA ARG A 16 2.59 -1.22 0.82
C ARG A 16 2.10 -0.42 2.02
N ALA A 17 1.67 -1.07 3.10
CA ALA A 17 1.27 -0.39 4.33
C ALA A 17 2.40 0.48 4.91
N ARG A 18 3.66 0.03 4.82
CA ARG A 18 4.83 0.85 5.24
C ARG A 18 5.03 2.07 4.34
N GLN A 19 4.86 1.92 3.02
CA GLN A 19 4.94 3.04 2.08
C GLN A 19 3.86 4.10 2.37
N ILE A 20 2.63 3.66 2.67
CA ILE A 20 1.53 4.56 3.03
C ILE A 20 1.83 5.29 4.34
N ASN A 21 2.37 4.59 5.33
CA ASN A 21 2.78 5.21 6.59
C ASN A 21 3.87 6.28 6.37
N SER A 22 4.93 5.94 5.62
CA SER A 22 5.99 6.88 5.26
C SER A 22 5.46 8.06 4.46
N TYR A 23 4.51 7.86 3.54
CA TYR A 23 3.86 8.96 2.81
C TYR A 23 3.18 9.95 3.76
N TYR A 24 2.37 9.46 4.71
CA TYR A 24 1.70 10.35 5.68
C TYR A 24 2.67 11.02 6.65
N HIS A 25 3.77 10.36 6.99
CA HIS A 25 4.83 10.95 7.80
C HIS A 25 5.52 12.10 7.05
N ASN A 26 5.93 11.85 5.80
CA ASN A 26 6.60 12.82 4.93
C ASN A 26 5.67 13.99 4.56
N LEU A 27 4.36 13.74 4.43
CA LEU A 27 3.34 14.78 4.23
C LEU A 27 3.33 15.81 5.37
N GLY A 28 3.60 15.37 6.61
CA GLY A 28 3.72 16.26 7.76
C GLY A 28 5.02 17.05 7.78
N GLU A 29 6.09 16.51 7.19
CA GLU A 29 7.42 17.13 7.12
C GLU A 29 7.61 18.01 5.86
N GLY A 30 6.66 18.02 4.92
CA GLY A 30 6.65 18.87 3.73
C GLY A 30 7.46 18.33 2.54
N THR A 31 7.92 17.08 2.63
CA THR A 31 8.62 16.36 1.55
C THR A 31 7.67 15.36 0.89
N PHE A 32 7.55 15.40 -0.43
CA PHE A 32 6.53 14.61 -1.16
C PHE A 32 7.11 13.48 -2.03
N ASP A 33 8.42 13.30 -2.04
CA ASP A 33 9.08 12.63 -3.16
C ASP A 33 9.28 11.11 -3.00
N GLU A 34 9.04 10.54 -1.82
CA GLU A 34 9.49 9.16 -1.55
C GLU A 34 8.45 8.07 -1.87
N PHE A 35 7.15 8.32 -1.63
CA PHE A 35 6.11 7.30 -1.80
C PHE A 35 4.80 7.87 -2.36
N PRO A 36 4.08 7.10 -3.21
CA PRO A 36 2.82 7.57 -3.76
C PRO A 36 1.69 7.47 -2.73
N PRO A 37 0.68 8.39 -2.81
CA PRO A 37 -0.48 8.38 -1.93
C PRO A 37 -1.30 7.09 -2.07
N PRO A 38 -2.22 6.83 -1.12
CA PRO A 38 -3.26 5.82 -1.30
C PRO A 38 -4.00 5.98 -2.63
N MET A 39 -4.13 4.88 -3.38
CA MET A 39 -4.78 4.81 -4.69
C MET A 39 -6.26 4.43 -4.60
N VAL A 40 -6.76 4.26 -3.37
CA VAL A 40 -8.14 3.87 -3.06
C VAL A 40 -8.70 4.84 -2.04
N GLU A 41 -9.92 5.30 -2.29
CA GLU A 41 -10.71 6.00 -1.28
C GLU A 41 -11.22 4.97 -0.27
N THR A 42 -10.67 5.04 0.94
CA THR A 42 -11.10 4.19 2.05
C THR A 42 -11.67 5.04 3.18
N ARG A 43 -12.62 4.46 3.91
CA ARG A 43 -13.13 5.05 5.16
C ARG A 43 -12.24 4.71 6.36
N SER A 44 -11.32 3.77 6.20
CA SER A 44 -10.41 3.32 7.25
C SER A 44 -9.20 4.26 7.37
N LYS A 45 -8.71 4.47 8.59
CA LYS A 45 -7.42 5.13 8.84
C LYS A 45 -6.28 4.13 9.03
N ASN A 46 -6.57 2.83 9.03
CA ASN A 46 -5.57 1.80 9.23
C ASN A 46 -4.86 1.49 7.91
N TYR A 47 -3.56 1.77 7.84
CA TYR A 47 -2.74 1.61 6.64
C TYR A 47 -2.74 0.19 6.05
N LEU A 48 -2.86 -0.84 6.90
CA LEU A 48 -2.93 -2.23 6.42
C LEU A 48 -4.25 -2.49 5.71
N THR A 49 -5.36 -1.93 6.21
CA THR A 49 -6.66 -2.02 5.54
C THR A 49 -6.62 -1.36 4.16
N ILE A 50 -6.01 -0.18 4.06
CA ILE A 50 -5.84 0.53 2.78
C ILE A 50 -5.02 -0.31 1.80
N ALA A 51 -3.90 -0.87 2.25
CA ALA A 51 -3.05 -1.71 1.43
C ALA A 51 -3.78 -2.98 0.96
N LEU A 52 -4.58 -3.62 1.81
CA LEU A 52 -5.38 -4.79 1.43
C LEU A 52 -6.48 -4.43 0.43
N GLU A 53 -7.13 -3.27 0.58
CA GLU A 53 -8.13 -2.79 -0.39
C GLU A 53 -7.48 -2.47 -1.75
N GLU A 54 -6.27 -1.91 -1.76
CA GLU A 54 -5.48 -1.69 -2.99
C GLU A 54 -5.09 -3.00 -3.68
N VAL A 55 -4.67 -4.02 -2.92
CA VAL A 55 -4.40 -5.38 -3.44
C VAL A 55 -5.67 -6.00 -3.99
N ALA A 56 -6.79 -5.91 -3.26
CA ALA A 56 -8.08 -6.47 -3.68
C ALA A 56 -8.62 -5.83 -4.96
N GLN A 57 -8.42 -4.51 -5.14
CA GLN A 57 -8.79 -3.79 -6.36
C GLN A 57 -7.77 -3.96 -7.51
N GLY A 58 -6.68 -4.69 -7.31
CA GLY A 58 -5.68 -4.94 -8.34
C GLY A 58 -4.90 -3.71 -8.78
N LYS A 59 -4.83 -2.67 -7.93
CA LYS A 59 -4.14 -1.41 -8.24
C LYS A 59 -2.63 -1.48 -8.04
N LEU A 60 -2.14 -2.60 -7.50
CA LEU A 60 -0.71 -2.82 -7.22
C LEU A 60 -0.13 -3.83 -8.21
N LYS A 61 1.00 -3.47 -8.83
CA LYS A 61 1.86 -4.40 -9.57
C LYS A 61 3.05 -4.76 -8.69
N TYR A 62 3.21 -6.03 -8.36
CA TYR A 62 4.39 -6.52 -7.66
C TYR A 62 5.23 -7.39 -8.61
N HIS A 63 6.55 -7.30 -8.49
CA HIS A 63 7.49 -8.17 -9.18
C HIS A 63 8.30 -8.93 -8.13
N TYR A 64 8.30 -10.26 -8.23
CA TYR A 64 9.27 -11.09 -7.50
C TYR A 64 10.63 -10.88 -8.19
N ARG A 65 11.65 -10.54 -7.39
CA ARG A 65 13.04 -10.42 -7.85
C ARG A 65 13.87 -11.50 -7.18
#